data_AF-A0A0G0I0G8-F1
#
_entry.id   AF-A0A0G0I0G8-F1
#
_cell.length_a   1.000
_cell.length_b   1.000
_cell.length_c   1.000
_cell.angle_alpha   90.00
_cell.angle_beta   90.00
_cell.angle_gamma   90.00
#
_symmetry.space_group_name_H-M   'P 1'
#
loop_
_entity.id
_entity.type
_entity.pdbx_description
1 polymer ?
#
loop_
_entity_poly.entity_id
_entity_poly.type
_entity_poly.pdbx_seq_one_letter_code
_entity_poly.pdbx_strand_id
1 'polypeptide(L)' 'IKSAKDAEKFSASSMTIKTEKDKPVVHTVAGKLSQKDEEIIKNLEVIVLAIGGSKLIEKAFLKSTMSPSVKLSL' A
#
# COMPACT_ATOMS: atom_id res chain seq x y z
N ILE A 1 12.85 25.45 -10.34
CA ILE A 1 11.88 25.00 -11.37
C ILE A 1 12.58 23.91 -12.17
N LYS A 2 12.24 22.63 -12.03
CA LYS A 2 12.92 21.55 -12.78
C LYS A 2 11.90 20.81 -13.63
N SER A 3 11.87 21.22 -14.91
CA SER A 3 11.34 20.60 -16.15
C SER A 3 9.89 20.03 -16.23
N ALA A 4 9.24 20.23 -17.38
CA ALA A 4 7.88 19.73 -17.67
C ALA A 4 7.78 18.18 -17.68
N LYS A 5 8.89 17.46 -17.92
CA LYS A 5 8.92 15.99 -17.88
C LYS A 5 8.90 15.42 -16.46
N ASP A 6 9.36 16.19 -15.48
CA ASP A 6 9.29 15.77 -14.08
C ASP A 6 7.89 16.00 -13.50
N ALA A 7 7.13 16.98 -14.05
CA ALA A 7 5.74 17.20 -13.67
C ALA A 7 4.86 15.96 -13.91
N GLU A 8 5.06 15.22 -15.00
CA GLU A 8 4.34 13.96 -15.28
C GLU A 8 4.59 12.90 -14.19
N LYS A 9 5.82 12.83 -13.66
CA LYS A 9 6.18 11.89 -12.58
C LYS A 9 5.57 12.28 -11.22
N PHE A 10 5.32 13.56 -11.00
CA PHE A 10 4.58 14.05 -9.82
C PHE A 10 3.06 14.00 -10.02
N SER A 11 2.57 13.81 -11.25
CA SER A 11 1.14 13.78 -11.56
C SER A 11 0.47 12.50 -11.05
N ALA A 12 1.23 11.40 -10.95
CA ALA A 12 0.79 10.18 -10.30
C ALA A 12 1.24 10.19 -8.84
N SER A 13 0.31 9.99 -7.91
CA SER A 13 0.63 9.83 -6.49
C SER A 13 1.50 8.59 -6.30
N SER A 14 2.82 8.78 -6.21
CA SER A 14 3.77 7.70 -6.01
C SER A 14 3.96 7.45 -4.51
N MET A 15 3.60 6.25 -4.05
CA MET A 15 3.88 5.82 -2.69
C MET A 15 5.19 5.06 -2.64
N THR A 16 6.14 5.55 -1.85
CA THR A 16 7.37 4.80 -1.56
C THR A 16 7.12 3.86 -0.40
N ILE A 17 7.12 2.56 -0.67
CA ILE A 17 6.99 1.52 0.35
C ILE A 17 8.38 1.25 0.94
N LYS A 18 8.54 1.45 2.25
CA LYS A 18 9.77 1.16 2.98
C LYS A 18 9.49 0.10 4.04
N THR A 19 10.43 -0.82 4.19
CA THR A 19 10.45 -1.79 5.28
C THR A 19 10.96 -1.13 6.55
N GLU A 20 10.51 -1.62 7.71
CA GLU A 20 11.15 -1.27 8.98
C GLU A 20 12.61 -1.75 8.99
N LYS A 21 13.48 -1.02 9.71
CA LYS A 21 14.91 -1.33 9.78
C LYS A 21 15.18 -2.57 10.64
N ASP A 22 14.40 -2.73 11.70
CA ASP A 22 14.64 -3.75 12.73
C ASP A 22 13.86 -5.05 12.49
N LYS A 23 12.84 -5.01 11.62
CA LYS A 23 11.97 -6.16 11.30
C LYS A 23 11.56 -6.11 9.83
N PRO A 24 11.41 -7.26 9.15
CA PRO A 24 10.92 -7.32 7.77
C PRO A 24 9.39 -7.10 7.72
N VAL A 25 8.92 -5.97 8.28
CA VAL A 25 7.51 -5.59 8.32
C VAL A 25 7.32 -4.32 7.50
N VAL A 26 6.23 -4.29 6.74
CA VAL A 26 5.85 -3.17 5.88
C VAL A 26 4.52 -2.61 6.37
N HIS A 27 4.51 -1.32 6.68
CA HIS A 27 3.30 -0.58 7.03
C HIS A 27 2.94 0.38 5.90
N THR A 28 1.84 0.11 5.20
CA THR A 28 1.35 0.93 4.10
C THR A 28 -0.12 1.27 4.27
N VAL A 29 -0.50 2.48 3.89
CA VAL A 29 -1.89 2.93 3.90
C VAL A 29 -2.48 2.66 2.51
N ALA A 30 -3.55 1.86 2.43
CA ALA A 30 -4.21 1.54 1.15
C ALA A 30 -5.21 2.62 0.69
N GLY A 31 -5.72 3.44 1.61
CA GLY A 31 -6.71 4.47 1.31
C GLY A 31 -7.35 5.05 2.57
N LYS A 32 -8.32 5.95 2.37
CA LYS A 32 -9.20 6.45 3.43
C LYS A 32 -10.51 5.67 3.43
N LEU A 33 -11.13 5.50 4.60
CA LEU A 33 -12.45 4.87 4.74
C LEU A 33 -13.57 5.61 3.99
N SER A 34 -13.36 6.86 3.60
CA SER A 34 -14.32 7.65 2.83
C SER A 34 -14.26 7.42 1.32
N GLN A 35 -13.33 6.60 0.83
CA GLN A 35 -13.22 6.25 -0.59
C GLN A 35 -14.18 5.12 -0.95
N LYS A 36 -14.41 4.93 -2.26
CA LYS A 36 -15.24 3.83 -2.74
C LYS A 36 -14.54 2.49 -2.51
N ASP A 37 -15.31 1.48 -2.14
CA ASP A 37 -14.78 0.14 -1.85
C ASP A 37 -14.01 -0.46 -3.04
N GLU A 38 -14.50 -0.25 -4.26
CA GLU A 38 -13.84 -0.72 -5.49
C GLU A 38 -12.43 -0.14 -5.69
N GLU A 39 -12.22 1.12 -5.32
CA GLU A 39 -10.92 1.79 -5.43
C GLU A 39 -9.96 1.23 -4.38
N ILE A 40 -10.44 0.96 -3.17
CA ILE A 40 -9.66 0.39 -2.08
C ILE A 40 -9.20 -1.02 -2.42
N ILE A 41 -10.08 -1.86 -3.00
CA ILE A 41 -9.75 -3.22 -3.42
C ILE A 41 -8.63 -3.19 -4.48
N LYS A 42 -8.77 -2.35 -5.51
CA LYS A 42 -7.75 -2.20 -6.55
C LYS A 42 -6.41 -1.71 -5.99
N ASN A 43 -6.43 -0.77 -5.06
CA ASN A 43 -5.21 -0.29 -4.41
C ASN A 43 -4.53 -1.41 -3.60
N LEU A 44 -5.30 -2.22 -2.88
CA LEU A 44 -4.77 -3.36 -2.11
C LEU A 44 -4.12 -4.40 -3.02
N GLU A 45 -4.76 -4.77 -4.12
CA GLU A 45 -4.21 -5.70 -5.10
C GLU A 45 -2.88 -5.20 -5.67
N VAL A 46 -2.82 -3.92 -6.06
CA VAL A 46 -1.60 -3.29 -6.59
C VAL A 46 -0.49 -3.27 -5.54
N ILE A 47 -0.79 -2.95 -4.27
CA ILE A 47 0.19 -2.92 -3.18
C ILE A 47 0.75 -4.33 -2.93
N VAL A 48 -0.11 -5.35 -2.88
CA VAL A 48 0.30 -6.75 -2.67
C VAL A 48 1.20 -7.24 -3.82
N LEU A 49 0.83 -6.93 -5.06
CA LEU A 49 1.64 -7.25 -6.24
C LEU A 49 3.00 -6.53 -6.22
N ALA A 50 3.02 -5.25 -5.85
CA ALA A 50 4.25 -4.44 -5.79
C ALA A 50 5.25 -4.92 -4.71
N ILE A 51 4.76 -5.51 -3.62
CA ILE A 51 5.60 -6.09 -2.55
C ILE A 51 6.18 -7.46 -2.97
N GLY A 52 5.63 -8.09 -4.01
CA GLY A 52 6.08 -9.39 -4.54
C GLY A 52 5.09 -10.54 -4.33
N GLY A 53 3.83 -10.23 -4.03
CA GLY A 53 2.72 -11.19 -3.96
C GLY A 53 2.79 -12.16 -2.79
N SER A 54 2.04 -13.27 -2.89
CA SER A 54 1.94 -14.31 -1.87
C SER A 54 3.25 -15.06 -1.56
N LYS A 55 4.30 -14.84 -2.36
CA LYS A 55 5.59 -15.51 -2.20
C LYS A 55 6.48 -14.88 -1.12
N LEU A 56 6.34 -13.58 -0.88
CA LEU A 56 7.14 -12.84 0.11
C LEU A 56 6.34 -12.46 1.36
N ILE A 57 5.02 -12.61 1.34
CA ILE A 57 4.14 -12.21 2.44
C ILE A 57 3.76 -13.46 3.24
N GLU A 58 4.36 -13.63 4.42
CA GLU A 58 4.01 -14.73 5.33
C GLU A 58 2.65 -14.50 6.01
N LYS A 59 2.38 -13.26 6.42
CA LYS A 59 1.15 -12.86 7.12
C LYS A 59 0.77 -11.44 6.73
N ALA A 60 -0.46 -11.24 6.28
CA ALA A 60 -1.03 -9.92 6.03
C ALA A 60 -2.20 -9.63 6.98
N PHE A 61 -2.20 -8.41 7.52
CA PHE A 61 -3.23 -7.92 8.42
C PHE A 61 -3.70 -6.55 7.95
N LEU A 62 -5.01 -6.36 7.91
CA LEU A 62 -5.64 -5.10 7.57
C LEU A 62 -6.30 -4.52 8.82
N LYS A 63 -6.04 -3.25 9.11
CA LYS A 63 -6.69 -2.50 10.20
C LYS A 63 -6.90 -1.04 9.81
N SER A 64 -7.91 -0.43 10.42
CA SER A 64 -8.04 1.04 10.50
C SER A 64 -7.21 1.58 11.67
N THR A 65 -6.98 2.89 11.74
CA THR A 65 -6.09 3.57 12.70
C THR A 65 -6.22 3.04 14.14
N MET A 66 -7.44 2.76 14.60
CA MET A 66 -7.74 2.27 15.95
C MET A 66 -8.65 1.02 16.01
N SER A 67 -8.83 0.29 14.90
CA SER A 67 -9.68 -0.91 14.88
C SER A 67 -8.89 -2.18 15.22
N PRO A 68 -9.56 -3.25 15.65
CA PRO A 68 -8.99 -4.60 15.60
C PRO A 68 -8.56 -4.96 14.17
N SER A 69 -7.59 -5.87 14.07
CA SER A 69 -7.06 -6.33 12.79
C SER A 69 -7.81 -7.55 12.26
N VAL A 70 -7.93 -7.63 10.93
CA VAL A 70 -8.44 -8.79 10.21
C VAL A 70 -7.29 -9.42 9.45
N LYS A 71 -7.12 -10.75 9.60
CA LYS A 71 -6.13 -11.50 8.83
C LYS A 71 -6.66 -11.72 7.43
N LEU A 72 -5.88 -11.34 6.43
CA LEU A 72 -6.20 -11.58 5.03
C LEU A 72 -5.76 -13.00 4.64
N SER A 73 -6.57 -13.68 3.83
CA SER A 73 -6.17 -14.90 3.13
C SER A 73 -5.51 -14.48 1.82
N LEU A 74 -4.19 -14.65 1.73
CA LEU A 74 -3.37 -14.38 0.55
C LEU A 74 -2.89 -15.67 -0.10
#